data_AF-A0A7T7ZVT0-F1
#
_entry.id   AF-A0A7T7ZVT0-F1
#
_cell.length_a   1.000
_cell.length_b   1.000
_cell.length_c   1.000
_cell.angle_alpha   90.00
_cell.angle_beta   90.00
_cell.angle_gamma   90.00
#
_symmetry.space_group_name_H-M   'P 1'
#
loop_
_entity.id
_entity.type
_entity.pdbx_description
1 polymer ?
#
loop_
_entity_poly.entity_id
_entity_poly.type
_entity_poly.pdbx_seq_one_letter_code
_entity_poly.pdbx_strand_id
1 'polypeptide(L)' 'MAKKSMIAKQKRKPKYSTRAYSRCKICGRPHSVLRKYGICRVCFRELANKGEIPGVRKASW' A
#
# COMPACT_ATOMS: atom_id res chain seq x y z
N MET A 1 -13.20 0.69 0.45
CA MET A 1 -12.24 0.03 -0.48
C MET A 1 -11.99 0.97 -1.68
N ALA A 2 -10.86 0.90 -2.38
CA ALA A 2 -10.57 1.85 -3.45
C ALA A 2 -11.41 1.60 -4.72
N LYS A 3 -11.79 2.66 -5.43
CA LYS A 3 -12.56 2.59 -6.70
C LYS A 3 -11.76 1.80 -7.75
N LYS A 4 -12.37 0.75 -8.32
CA LYS A 4 -11.74 -0.13 -9.33
C LYS A 4 -11.20 0.66 -10.53
N SER A 5 -11.93 1.68 -10.99
CA SER A 5 -11.48 2.53 -12.10
C SER A 5 -10.18 3.30 -11.79
N MET A 6 -9.98 3.73 -10.54
CA MET A 6 -8.77 4.45 -10.13
C MET A 6 -7.56 3.51 -10.03
N ILE A 7 -7.77 2.26 -9.63
CA ILE A 7 -6.72 1.22 -9.64
C ILE A 7 -6.31 0.93 -11.09
N ALA A 8 -7.29 0.74 -11.98
CA ALA A 8 -7.02 0.52 -13.41
C ALA A 8 -6.28 1.70 -14.06
N LYS A 9 -6.66 2.95 -13.74
CA LYS A 9 -5.98 4.16 -14.22
C LYS A 9 -4.50 4.18 -13.82
N GLN A 10 -4.18 3.79 -12.60
CA GLN A 10 -2.80 3.79 -12.10
C GLN A 10 -1.93 2.68 -12.71
N LYS A 11 -2.52 1.51 -13.04
CA LYS A 11 -1.79 0.42 -13.71
C LYS A 11 -1.31 0.80 -15.12
N ARG A 12 -1.95 1.79 -15.76
CA ARG A 12 -1.55 2.28 -17.09
C ARG A 12 -0.32 3.19 -16.96
N LYS A 13 0.57 3.14 -17.96
CA LYS A 13 1.71 4.04 -18.07
C LYS A 13 1.21 5.49 -18.15
N PRO A 14 1.58 6.38 -17.21
CA PRO A 14 1.15 7.77 -17.26
C PRO A 14 1.89 8.52 -18.38
N LYS A 15 1.22 9.54 -18.96
CA LYS A 15 1.83 10.43 -19.97
C LYS A 15 3.08 11.15 -19.46
N TYR A 16 3.09 11.51 -18.18
CA TYR A 16 4.22 12.18 -17.51
C TYR A 16 4.62 11.38 -16.27
N SER A 17 5.92 11.22 -16.06
CA SER A 17 6.49 10.46 -14.93
C SER A 17 6.01 10.99 -13.57
N THR A 18 5.85 12.30 -13.44
CA THR A 18 5.39 12.98 -12.22
C THR A 18 3.97 12.58 -11.78
N ARG A 19 3.15 12.04 -12.69
CA ARG A 19 1.79 11.58 -12.36
C ARG A 19 1.76 10.19 -11.72
N ALA A 20 2.90 9.48 -11.67
CA ALA A 20 3.00 8.21 -10.97
C ALA A 20 2.94 8.45 -9.45
N TYR A 21 2.02 7.78 -8.78
CA TYR A 21 1.91 7.78 -7.31
C TYR A 21 1.75 6.35 -6.82
N SER A 22 2.01 6.09 -5.54
CA SER A 22 1.90 4.75 -4.95
C SER A 22 0.48 4.44 -4.49
N ARG A 23 0.05 3.18 -4.64
CA ARG A 23 -1.16 2.64 -4.00
C ARG A 23 -0.82 1.37 -3.25
N CYS A 24 -1.61 1.04 -2.24
CA CYS A 24 -1.51 -0.25 -1.56
C CYS A 24 -1.80 -1.40 -2.53
N LYS A 25 -0.95 -2.42 -2.55
CA LYS A 25 -1.12 -3.61 -3.40
C LYS A 25 -2.37 -4.44 -3.07
N ILE A 26 -2.83 -4.42 -1.81
CA ILE A 26 -3.95 -5.25 -1.33
C ILE A 26 -5.28 -4.51 -1.51
N CYS A 27 -5.44 -3.37 -0.84
CA CYS A 27 -6.73 -2.66 -0.80
C CYS A 27 -6.82 -1.48 -1.78
N GLY A 28 -5.74 -1.14 -2.50
CA GLY A 28 -5.71 -0.05 -3.45
C GLY A 28 -5.77 1.35 -2.83
N ARG A 29 -5.52 1.53 -1.53
CA ARG A 29 -5.53 2.86 -0.87
C ARG A 29 -4.43 3.77 -1.45
N PRO A 30 -4.73 5.05 -1.79
CA PRO A 30 -3.75 5.97 -2.38
C PRO A 30 -2.82 6.64 -1.36
N HIS A 31 -3.28 6.83 -0.12
CA HIS A 31 -2.52 7.53 0.92
C HIS A 31 -1.96 6.58 1.96
N SER A 32 -0.92 7.04 2.64
CA SER A 32 -0.24 6.33 3.74
C SER A 32 0.26 4.94 3.31
N VAL A 33 0.87 4.88 2.13
CA VAL A 33 1.51 3.66 1.60
C VAL A 33 2.95 3.63 2.07
N LEU A 34 3.32 2.57 2.78
CA LEU A 34 4.70 2.36 3.22
C LEU A 34 5.51 1.83 2.02
N ARG A 35 6.46 2.63 1.52
CA ARG A 35 7.26 2.27 0.34
C ARG A 35 7.98 0.92 0.47
N LYS A 36 8.58 0.64 1.63
CA LYS A 36 9.30 -0.62 1.92
C LYS A 36 8.43 -1.85 1.73
N TYR A 37 7.17 -1.79 2.15
CA TYR A 37 6.24 -2.94 2.12
C TYR A 37 5.24 -2.89 0.96
N GLY A 38 5.06 -1.73 0.31
CA GLY A 38 4.10 -1.54 -0.79
C GLY A 38 2.63 -1.62 -0.36
N ILE A 39 2.33 -1.53 0.94
CA ILE A 39 0.99 -1.64 1.51
C ILE A 39 0.64 -0.41 2.35
N CYS A 40 -0.65 -0.17 2.57
CA CYS A 40 -1.09 0.94 3.40
C CYS A 40 -0.92 0.63 4.89
N ARG A 41 -0.94 1.67 5.73
CA ARG A 41 -0.85 1.56 7.20
C ARG A 41 -1.86 0.57 7.83
N VAL A 42 -3.04 0.41 7.24
CA VAL A 42 -4.10 -0.45 7.78
C VAL A 42 -3.79 -1.92 7.49
N CYS A 43 -3.55 -2.26 6.22
CA CYS A 43 -3.16 -3.61 5.84
C CYS A 43 -1.82 -4.01 6.48
N PHE A 44 -0.89 -3.06 6.64
CA PHE A 44 0.36 -3.31 7.37
C PHE A 44 0.09 -3.73 8.81
N ARG A 45 -0.78 -3.01 9.53
CA ARG A 45 -1.13 -3.34 10.92
C ARG A 45 -1.83 -4.69 11.02
N GLU A 46 -2.78 -4.98 10.12
CA GLU A 46 -3.49 -6.26 10.10
C GLU A 46 -2.53 -7.44 9.86
N LEU A 47 -1.66 -7.33 8.85
CA LEU A 47 -0.68 -8.38 8.53
C LEU A 47 0.39 -8.53 9.60
N ALA A 48 0.87 -7.42 10.17
CA ALA A 48 1.84 -7.44 11.27
C ALA A 48 1.24 -8.11 12.51
N ASN A 49 -0.02 -7.82 12.85
CA ASN A 49 -0.71 -8.45 13.98
C ASN A 49 -0.95 -9.95 13.76
N LYS A 50 -1.15 -10.38 12.50
CA LYS A 50 -1.26 -11.80 12.13
C LYS A 50 0.09 -12.52 12.07
N GLY A 51 1.21 -11.80 12.11
CA GLY A 51 2.55 -12.38 11.92
C GLY A 51 2.90 -12.71 10.46
N GLU A 52 2.12 -12.23 9.49
CA GLU A 52 2.37 -12.47 8.05
C GLU A 52 3.53 -11.62 7.49
N ILE A 53 3.98 -10.61 8.25
CA ILE A 53 5.15 -9.79 7.89
C ILE A 53 6.37 -10.27 8.70
N PRO A 54 7.36 -10.92 8.06
CA PRO A 54 8.52 -11.45 8.77
C PRO A 54 9.35 -10.33 9.38
N GLY A 55 9.82 -10.56 10.61
CA GLY A 55 10.70 -9.64 11.34
C GLY A 55 10.00 -8.40 11.93
N VAL A 56 8.67 -8.28 11.81
CA VAL A 56 7.92 -7.20 12.45
C VAL A 56 7.36 -7.69 13.78
N ARG A 57 7.78 -7.04 14.87
CA ARG A 57 7.22 -7.21 16.22
C ARG A 57 6.67 -5.88 16.71
N LYS A 58 5.71 -5.94 17.65
CA LYS A 58 5.23 -4.74 18.34
C LYS A 58 6.40 -4.12 19.10
N ALA A 59 6.73 -2.87 18.79
CA ALA A 59 7.79 -2.16 19.50
C ALA A 59 7.32 -1.86 20.93
N SER A 60 8.20 -2.17 21.89
CA SER A 60 8.07 -1.81 23.30
C SER A 60 9.44 -1.38 23.74
N TRP A 61 9.55 -0.16 24.23
CA TRP A 61 10.73 0.41 24.85
C TRP A 61 10.37 0.87 26.25
#